data_AF-A0A1Y1V107-F1
#
_entry.id   AF-A0A1Y1V107-F1
#
_cell.length_a   1.000
_cell.length_b   1.000
_cell.length_c   1.000
_cell.angle_alpha   90.00
_cell.angle_beta   90.00
_cell.angle_gamma   90.00
#
_symmetry.space_group_name_H-M   'P 1'
#
loop_
_entity.id
_entity.type
_entity.pdbx_description
1 polymer ?
#
loop_
_entity_poly.entity_id
_entity_poly.type
_entity_poly.pdbx_seq_one_letter_code
_entity_poly.pdbx_strand_id
1 'polypeptide(L)'
;MRFNSKSFLPLLAAISGCYGAASEYTCTVGTQKGVCLKKSQCVMYSGQKGSAKPYEFNGSKYSCPNDPDADVWCCIKTVSTLKNGKEVLDGRCLNTSECTGSKKTVDTAECPGSNKVKLCISGYKSSTTTPTTYPKASERACRVGTKKGVCVSKSQCVMNSGQSGSANAYEYNGSSYSCPYDSDPNVWCCVKDVNVYDNGKSVKGTCLNINDCSGKTVSNACPGSSNVKLCLPSTSSGSSSGGSSGSITINSTRIAQCDSKWGSFYYDNCSGCTICNWGCLICSLTEAYNQINGKSETPQTMCNNKKITFVNEGDVDGATYSRLGFTKYSNPSLSTVYNSLKKGYVVPFGSSKPGNQHWVVVYGFNGDPNNLKYSDFLIHDPGSSNRSNLQHLLNDYYNSSGSTTCLIYSN
;
A
#
# COMPACT_ATOMS: atom_id res chain seq x y z
N MET A 1 68.49 -45.38 1.04
CA MET A 1 67.11 -44.94 1.31
C MET A 1 67.03 -43.45 1.03
N ARG A 2 66.29 -43.02 0.01
CA ARG A 2 66.08 -41.59 -0.33
C ARG A 2 64.65 -41.23 0.02
N PHE A 3 64.46 -40.36 1.01
CA PHE A 3 63.15 -39.81 1.35
C PHE A 3 62.90 -38.49 0.61
N ASN A 4 61.65 -38.37 0.18
CA ASN A 4 61.13 -37.49 -0.84
C ASN A 4 60.73 -36.13 -0.23
N SER A 5 61.20 -35.03 -0.80
CA SER A 5 60.90 -33.67 -0.36
C SER A 5 59.61 -33.14 -1.01
N LYS A 6 58.46 -33.27 -0.34
CA LYS A 6 57.27 -32.46 -0.64
C LYS A 6 56.53 -32.15 0.65
N SER A 7 56.12 -30.88 0.77
CA SER A 7 55.15 -30.31 1.73
C SER A 7 55.74 -29.67 2.99
N PHE A 8 56.19 -28.43 2.86
CA PHE A 8 56.04 -27.43 3.92
C PHE A 8 55.28 -26.24 3.33
N LEU A 9 53.96 -26.22 3.57
CA LEU A 9 53.12 -25.03 3.41
C LEU A 9 53.44 -24.09 4.58
N PRO A 10 53.69 -22.78 4.36
CA PRO A 10 53.64 -21.81 5.44
C PRO A 10 52.17 -21.52 5.76
N LEU A 11 51.79 -21.80 7.01
CA LEU A 11 50.54 -21.40 7.61
C LEU A 11 50.52 -19.87 7.73
N LEU A 12 50.04 -19.17 6.70
CA LEU A 12 49.64 -17.77 6.80
C LEU A 12 48.36 -17.73 7.65
N ALA A 13 48.54 -17.60 8.97
CA ALA A 13 47.49 -17.11 9.84
C ALA A 13 47.17 -15.67 9.41
N ALA A 14 46.08 -15.50 8.66
CA ALA A 14 45.44 -14.21 8.54
C ALA A 14 44.98 -13.82 9.95
N ILE A 15 45.81 -13.04 10.64
CA ILE A 15 45.36 -12.26 11.79
C ILE A 15 44.37 -11.27 11.19
N SER A 16 43.09 -11.64 11.21
CA SER A 16 41.98 -10.71 11.08
C SER A 16 42.14 -9.74 12.24
N GLY A 17 42.91 -8.68 12.02
CA GLY A 17 42.98 -7.55 12.90
C GLY A 17 41.55 -7.10 13.12
N CYS A 18 41.07 -7.24 14.34
CA CYS A 18 39.89 -6.55 14.81
C CYS A 18 40.20 -5.06 14.68
N TYR A 19 39.96 -4.48 13.51
CA TYR A 19 39.90 -3.04 13.34
C TYR A 19 38.77 -2.60 14.27
N GLY A 20 39.14 -2.05 15.43
CA GLY A 20 38.19 -1.47 16.35
C GLY A 20 37.30 -0.52 15.57
N ALA A 21 35.99 -0.66 15.72
CA ALA A 21 35.06 0.32 15.17
C ALA A 21 35.53 1.70 15.62
N ALA A 22 35.72 2.61 14.66
CA ALA A 22 36.12 3.99 14.92
C ALA A 22 35.32 4.50 16.12
N SER A 23 36.03 4.99 17.12
CA SER A 23 35.42 5.28 18.39
C SER A 23 34.55 6.52 18.24
N GLU A 24 33.22 6.35 18.29
CA GLU A 24 32.22 7.41 18.05
C GLU A 24 32.11 8.39 19.23
N TYR A 25 33.26 8.80 19.77
CA TYR A 25 33.37 9.77 20.82
C TYR A 25 32.94 11.15 20.34
N THR A 26 32.49 11.94 21.30
CA THR A 26 32.25 13.37 21.10
C THR A 26 33.58 14.07 20.86
N CYS A 27 33.63 14.93 19.86
CA CYS A 27 34.74 15.85 19.63
C CYS A 27 34.23 17.29 19.58
N THR A 28 35.13 18.26 19.75
CA THR A 28 34.78 19.68 19.72
C THR A 28 35.79 20.44 18.86
N VAL A 29 35.28 21.26 17.93
CA VAL A 29 36.09 22.21 17.12
C VAL A 29 35.62 23.63 17.42
N GLY A 30 36.45 24.40 18.12
CA GLY A 30 36.07 25.71 18.65
C GLY A 30 34.90 25.57 19.63
N THR A 31 33.75 26.17 19.32
CA THR A 31 32.50 26.05 20.11
C THR A 31 31.56 24.96 19.58
N GLN A 32 31.94 24.26 18.51
CA GLN A 32 31.07 23.34 17.81
C GLN A 32 31.37 21.89 18.22
N LYS A 33 30.37 21.20 18.77
CA LYS A 33 30.43 19.75 19.00
C LYS A 33 30.23 18.97 17.70
N GLY A 34 30.87 17.81 17.60
CA GLY A 34 30.78 16.85 16.51
C GLY A 34 31.04 15.42 17.00
N VAL A 35 31.26 14.51 16.07
CA VAL A 35 31.53 13.08 16.37
C VAL A 35 32.75 12.59 15.61
N CYS A 36 33.52 11.74 16.26
CA CYS A 36 34.66 11.05 15.70
C CYS A 36 34.24 9.95 14.75
N LEU A 37 34.59 10.11 13.48
CA LEU A 37 34.22 9.21 12.40
C LEU A 37 35.36 9.14 11.39
N LYS A 38 35.38 8.09 10.56
CA LYS A 38 36.30 8.09 9.42
C LYS A 38 36.01 9.28 8.53
N LYS A 39 37.06 9.92 8.00
CA LYS A 39 36.93 11.08 7.09
C LYS A 39 35.92 10.85 5.97
N SER A 40 35.92 9.65 5.36
CA SER A 40 35.01 9.25 4.29
C SER A 40 33.53 9.18 4.70
N GLN A 41 33.23 9.03 5.99
CA GLN A 41 31.87 8.96 6.51
C GLN A 41 31.30 10.35 6.83
N CYS A 42 32.13 11.40 6.88
CA CYS A 42 31.69 12.76 7.19
C CYS A 42 31.06 13.43 5.96
N VAL A 43 29.90 12.95 5.55
CA VAL A 43 29.19 13.40 4.34
C VAL A 43 27.72 13.73 4.62
N MET A 44 27.15 14.60 3.80
CA MET A 44 25.70 14.79 3.74
C MET A 44 25.08 13.60 3.00
N TYR A 45 23.92 13.14 3.46
CA TYR A 45 23.17 12.12 2.72
C TYR A 45 22.35 12.77 1.61
N SER A 46 22.03 11.99 0.59
CA SER A 46 21.15 12.44 -0.51
C SER A 46 19.82 12.95 0.04
N GLY A 47 19.37 14.11 -0.45
CA GLY A 47 18.13 14.77 -0.02
C GLY A 47 18.24 15.63 1.24
N GLN A 48 19.35 15.57 1.99
CA GLN A 48 19.55 16.46 3.14
C GLN A 48 20.04 17.86 2.73
N LYS A 49 19.68 18.88 3.49
CA LYS A 49 20.32 20.21 3.45
C LYS A 49 21.04 20.46 4.77
N GLY A 50 22.21 21.10 4.71
CA GLY A 50 23.06 21.36 5.88
C GLY A 50 24.53 21.41 5.49
N SER A 51 25.40 21.03 6.42
CA SER A 51 26.84 20.92 6.15
C SER A 51 27.45 19.72 6.87
N ALA A 52 28.42 19.08 6.23
CA ALA A 52 29.29 18.10 6.88
C ALA A 52 30.74 18.56 6.65
N LYS A 53 31.47 18.80 7.74
CA LYS A 53 32.85 19.28 7.70
C LYS A 53 33.73 18.38 8.55
N PRO A 54 34.71 17.68 7.94
CA PRO A 54 35.68 16.90 8.67
C PRO A 54 36.87 17.79 9.08
N TYR A 55 37.35 17.64 10.31
CA TYR A 55 38.49 18.37 10.84
C TYR A 55 39.58 17.40 11.29
N GLU A 56 40.76 17.56 10.70
CA GLU A 56 41.95 16.77 10.99
C GLU A 56 42.55 17.14 12.35
N PHE A 57 43.18 16.16 12.99
CA PHE A 57 43.92 16.36 14.23
C PHE A 57 45.17 17.22 13.96
N ASN A 58 45.28 18.36 14.65
CA ASN A 58 46.49 19.18 14.66
C ASN A 58 46.98 19.39 16.09
N GLY A 59 47.64 18.36 16.63
CA GLY A 59 48.64 18.43 17.70
C GLY A 59 48.20 18.87 19.11
N SER A 60 46.98 19.38 19.34
CA SER A 60 46.47 19.71 20.69
C SER A 60 45.05 20.29 20.76
N LYS A 61 44.40 20.65 19.65
CA LYS A 61 43.24 21.56 19.71
C LYS A 61 41.86 20.91 19.50
N TYR A 62 41.75 19.82 18.75
CA TYR A 62 40.45 19.27 18.32
C TYR A 62 40.46 17.74 18.30
N SER A 63 40.40 17.14 19.47
CA SER A 63 40.69 15.71 19.60
C SER A 63 39.43 14.86 19.42
N CYS A 64 39.56 13.83 18.60
CA CYS A 64 38.97 12.52 18.83
C CYS A 64 39.91 11.77 19.78
N PRO A 65 39.75 11.92 21.10
CA PRO A 65 40.75 11.47 22.04
C PRO A 65 40.78 9.94 22.03
N ASN A 66 41.98 9.37 21.91
CA ASN A 66 42.25 7.93 22.05
C ASN A 66 41.89 7.04 20.85
N ASP A 67 41.66 7.59 19.65
CA ASP A 67 41.56 6.74 18.45
C ASP A 67 42.94 6.56 17.81
N PRO A 68 43.47 5.32 17.69
CA PRO A 68 44.76 5.05 17.06
C PRO A 68 44.73 5.19 15.53
N ASP A 69 43.54 5.31 14.91
CA ASP A 69 43.38 5.43 13.47
C ASP A 69 43.53 6.90 13.00
N ALA A 70 44.56 7.16 12.18
CA ALA A 70 44.84 8.49 11.62
C ALA A 70 43.74 9.01 10.68
N ASP A 71 42.86 8.13 10.17
CA ASP A 71 41.73 8.50 9.33
C ASP A 71 40.47 8.90 10.11
N VAL A 72 40.50 8.86 11.45
CA VAL A 72 39.39 9.27 12.31
C VAL A 72 39.47 10.76 12.60
N TRP A 73 38.52 11.50 12.03
CA TRP A 73 38.46 12.96 12.08
C TRP A 73 37.24 13.41 12.87
N CYS A 74 37.31 14.62 13.43
CA CYS A 74 36.15 15.22 14.04
C CYS A 74 35.17 15.68 12.96
N CYS A 75 34.02 15.02 12.85
CA CYS A 75 32.98 15.37 11.91
C CYS A 75 31.96 16.29 12.56
N ILE A 76 31.88 17.54 12.10
CA ILE A 76 30.78 18.43 12.45
C ILE A 76 29.76 18.39 11.32
N LYS A 77 28.65 17.68 11.58
CA LYS A 77 27.52 17.60 10.67
C LYS A 77 26.29 18.31 11.23
N THR A 78 25.81 19.30 10.49
CA THR A 78 24.57 20.03 10.74
C THR A 78 23.55 19.67 9.67
N VAL A 79 22.28 19.56 10.07
CA VAL A 79 21.17 19.23 9.18
C VAL A 79 20.08 20.28 9.41
N SER A 80 19.74 21.02 8.36
CA SER A 80 18.61 21.97 8.35
C SER A 80 17.37 21.36 7.72
N THR A 81 17.54 20.37 6.85
CA THR A 81 16.47 19.63 6.17
C THR A 81 16.79 18.15 6.14
N LEU A 82 15.88 17.32 6.66
CA LEU A 82 16.00 15.86 6.68
C LEU A 82 15.89 15.26 5.28
N LYS A 83 16.24 13.98 5.12
CA LYS A 83 16.09 13.24 3.83
C LYS A 83 14.67 13.27 3.26
N ASN A 84 13.66 13.36 4.12
CA ASN A 84 12.24 13.42 3.73
C ASN A 84 11.74 14.86 3.44
N GLY A 85 12.64 15.85 3.39
CA GLY A 85 12.29 17.24 3.11
C GLY A 85 11.84 18.07 4.32
N LYS A 86 11.70 17.47 5.51
CA LYS A 86 11.26 18.20 6.71
C LYS A 86 12.34 19.12 7.24
N GLU A 87 12.00 20.36 7.54
CA GLU A 87 12.95 21.32 8.12
C GLU A 87 13.02 21.24 9.64
N VAL A 88 14.23 21.39 10.16
CA VAL A 88 14.53 21.29 11.60
C VAL A 88 15.23 22.54 12.12
N LEU A 89 15.05 22.79 13.41
CA LEU A 89 15.79 23.80 14.16
C LEU A 89 17.03 23.15 14.78
N ASP A 90 18.20 23.73 14.50
CA ASP A 90 19.48 23.38 15.10
C ASP A 90 19.89 21.90 14.99
N GLY A 91 19.57 21.24 13.87
CA GLY A 91 19.90 19.84 13.68
C GLY A 91 21.41 19.59 13.65
N ARG A 92 21.89 18.70 14.54
CA ARG A 92 23.30 18.33 14.63
C ARG A 92 23.49 16.86 14.96
N CYS A 93 24.39 16.20 14.24
CA CYS A 93 24.79 14.83 14.53
C CYS A 93 25.73 14.81 15.72
N LEU A 94 25.33 14.14 16.79
CA LEU A 94 26.08 14.01 18.03
C LEU A 94 25.98 12.57 18.57
N ASN A 95 26.87 12.23 19.50
CA ASN A 95 26.68 11.04 20.31
C ASN A 95 25.36 11.16 21.09
N THR A 96 24.60 10.07 21.22
CA THR A 96 23.29 10.07 21.89
C THR A 96 23.36 10.57 23.33
N SER A 97 24.48 10.38 24.03
CA SER A 97 24.70 10.92 25.37
C SER A 97 24.76 12.46 25.42
N GLU A 98 25.04 13.12 24.30
CA GLU A 98 25.16 14.58 24.18
C GLU A 98 23.86 15.25 23.70
N CYS A 99 22.84 14.49 23.32
CA CYS A 99 21.51 15.01 23.03
C CYS A 99 20.76 15.33 24.33
N THR A 100 21.25 16.31 25.10
CA THR A 100 20.69 16.69 26.41
C THR A 100 19.84 17.96 26.34
N GLY A 101 19.04 18.20 27.39
CA GLY A 101 18.20 19.39 27.53
C GLY A 101 16.90 19.32 26.72
N SER A 102 16.54 20.41 26.05
CA SER A 102 15.32 20.52 25.21
C SER A 102 15.43 19.85 23.84
N LYS A 103 16.60 19.24 23.53
CA LYS A 103 16.86 18.63 22.23
C LYS A 103 16.27 17.22 22.15
N LYS A 104 15.71 16.88 20.99
CA LYS A 104 15.12 15.58 20.67
C LYS A 104 15.98 14.82 19.68
N THR A 105 16.06 13.50 19.80
CA THR A 105 16.66 12.65 18.77
C THR A 105 15.68 12.36 17.64
N VAL A 106 16.14 12.37 16.40
CA VAL A 106 15.39 11.87 15.25
C VAL A 106 15.66 10.36 15.10
N ASP A 107 14.60 9.57 14.94
CA ASP A 107 14.71 8.09 14.89
C ASP A 107 15.11 7.54 13.51
N THR A 108 15.03 8.36 12.46
CA THR A 108 15.55 8.00 11.14
C THR A 108 17.08 8.15 11.10
N ALA A 109 17.73 7.31 10.29
CA ALA A 109 19.18 7.35 10.10
C ALA A 109 19.61 8.61 9.31
N GLU A 110 19.75 9.74 9.99
CA GLU A 110 20.13 11.03 9.41
C GLU A 110 21.63 11.34 9.56
N CYS A 111 22.32 10.59 10.42
CA CYS A 111 23.72 10.81 10.77
C CYS A 111 24.60 9.60 10.43
N PRO A 112 25.86 9.83 10.01
CA PRO A 112 26.84 8.76 9.84
C PRO A 112 27.29 8.17 11.18
N GLY A 113 27.71 6.91 11.15
CA GLY A 113 28.11 6.14 12.32
C GLY A 113 27.10 5.04 12.67
N SER A 114 27.23 4.52 13.88
CA SER A 114 26.39 3.49 14.50
C SER A 114 25.16 4.12 15.16
N ASN A 115 24.38 3.28 15.85
CA ASN A 115 23.23 3.70 16.63
C ASN A 115 23.57 4.63 17.81
N LYS A 116 24.85 4.81 18.15
CA LYS A 116 25.31 5.78 19.16
C LYS A 116 25.39 7.20 18.62
N VAL A 117 25.27 7.41 17.30
CA VAL A 117 25.23 8.73 16.68
C VAL A 117 23.83 9.01 16.16
N LYS A 118 23.19 10.06 16.69
CA LYS A 118 21.85 10.47 16.25
C LYS A 118 21.82 11.96 15.92
N LEU A 119 20.82 12.35 15.14
CA LEU A 119 20.52 13.75 14.88
C LEU A 119 19.76 14.32 16.08
N CYS A 120 20.38 15.22 16.84
CA CYS A 120 19.67 16.00 17.86
C CYS A 120 19.11 17.29 17.23
N ILE A 121 17.85 17.61 17.52
CA ILE A 121 17.16 18.83 17.05
C ILE A 121 16.55 19.59 18.23
N SER A 122 16.52 20.92 18.17
CA SER A 122 15.79 21.75 19.16
C SER A 122 14.27 21.77 18.89
N GLY A 123 13.87 21.32 17.69
CA GLY A 123 12.48 21.24 17.26
C GLY A 123 12.39 21.13 15.74
N TYR A 124 11.16 20.99 15.24
CA TYR A 124 10.88 21.19 13.82
C TYR A 124 10.58 22.67 13.59
N LYS A 125 10.99 23.23 12.45
CA LYS A 125 10.56 24.57 12.09
C LYS A 125 9.04 24.54 11.91
N SER A 126 8.31 25.24 12.78
CA SER A 126 6.89 25.51 12.55
C SER A 126 6.80 26.36 11.29
N SER A 127 6.00 25.91 10.32
CA SER A 127 5.70 26.70 9.12
C SER A 127 4.83 27.90 9.53
N THR A 128 5.46 28.98 9.98
CA THR A 128 4.84 30.30 10.19
C THR A 128 5.06 31.18 8.97
N THR A 129 4.60 30.71 7.82
CA THR A 129 4.47 31.55 6.63
C THR A 129 3.18 31.18 5.92
N THR A 130 2.25 32.12 5.88
CA THR A 130 1.12 32.15 4.95
C THR A 130 1.24 33.49 4.21
N PRO A 131 1.01 33.60 2.88
CA PRO A 131 0.99 32.57 1.84
C PRO A 131 1.85 32.95 0.62
N THR A 132 2.68 32.04 0.12
CA THR A 132 2.52 31.73 -1.31
C THR A 132 1.24 30.92 -1.39
N THR A 133 0.29 31.30 -2.26
CA THR A 133 -0.97 30.57 -2.46
C THR A 133 -0.69 29.12 -2.80
N TYR A 134 -0.56 28.28 -1.78
CA TYR A 134 -0.78 26.86 -1.94
C TYR A 134 -2.27 26.71 -2.29
N PRO A 135 -2.60 25.89 -3.30
CA PRO A 135 -3.99 25.62 -3.61
C PRO A 135 -4.71 25.18 -2.34
N LYS A 136 -5.95 25.65 -2.15
CA LYS A 136 -6.87 25.11 -1.16
C LYS A 136 -6.80 23.58 -1.22
N ALA A 137 -6.77 22.93 -0.05
CA ALA A 137 -6.76 21.47 0.06
C ALA A 137 -7.70 20.88 -0.99
N SER A 138 -7.20 19.90 -1.74
CA SER A 138 -7.87 19.36 -2.92
C SER A 138 -9.22 18.74 -2.59
N GLU A 139 -9.44 18.41 -1.30
CA GLU A 139 -10.63 17.72 -0.80
C GLU A 139 -10.87 16.39 -1.53
N ARG A 140 -9.85 15.84 -2.19
CA ARG A 140 -9.93 14.55 -2.89
C ARG A 140 -9.93 13.41 -1.88
N ALA A 141 -10.50 12.28 -2.29
CA ALA A 141 -10.36 11.05 -1.52
C ALA A 141 -8.90 10.71 -1.25
N CYS A 142 -8.67 10.25 -0.02
CA CYS A 142 -7.43 9.62 0.40
C CYS A 142 -7.75 8.30 1.11
N ARG A 143 -6.73 7.45 1.31
CA ARG A 143 -6.88 6.15 1.95
C ARG A 143 -5.74 5.88 2.90
N VAL A 144 -6.06 5.40 4.10
CA VAL A 144 -5.08 4.97 5.10
C VAL A 144 -5.36 3.50 5.41
N GLY A 145 -4.57 2.62 4.82
CA GLY A 145 -4.90 1.20 4.75
C GLY A 145 -6.22 0.97 4.00
N THR A 146 -7.19 0.33 4.65
CA THR A 146 -8.54 0.09 4.11
C THR A 146 -9.51 1.24 4.36
N LYS A 147 -9.15 2.22 5.20
CA LYS A 147 -10.04 3.32 5.59
C LYS A 147 -10.02 4.43 4.54
N LYS A 148 -11.19 4.91 4.15
CA LYS A 148 -11.35 6.07 3.27
C LYS A 148 -11.37 7.35 4.10
N GLY A 149 -10.85 8.42 3.52
CA GLY A 149 -10.88 9.76 4.11
C GLY A 149 -10.84 10.84 3.04
N VAL A 150 -10.65 12.08 3.49
CA VAL A 150 -10.59 13.26 2.63
C VAL A 150 -9.36 14.11 2.93
N CYS A 151 -8.77 14.69 1.89
CA CYS A 151 -7.65 15.61 2.01
C CYS A 151 -8.11 16.98 2.50
N VAL A 152 -7.83 17.28 3.76
CA VAL A 152 -8.17 18.56 4.39
C VAL A 152 -6.99 19.06 5.22
N SER A 153 -7.03 20.32 5.62
CA SER A 153 -6.01 20.85 6.52
C SER A 153 -6.03 20.07 7.85
N LYS A 154 -4.86 19.76 8.40
CA LYS A 154 -4.69 19.00 9.65
C LYS A 154 -5.57 19.54 10.78
N SER A 155 -5.62 20.85 10.95
CA SER A 155 -6.42 21.53 11.98
C SER A 155 -7.93 21.33 11.81
N GLN A 156 -8.40 21.02 10.60
CA GLN A 156 -9.81 20.79 10.32
C GLN A 156 -10.24 19.36 10.66
N CYS A 157 -9.33 18.40 10.77
CA CYS A 157 -9.68 17.00 11.04
C CYS A 157 -10.01 16.75 12.51
N VAL A 158 -11.13 17.32 12.97
CA VAL A 158 -11.61 17.23 14.35
C VAL A 158 -13.10 16.87 14.38
N MET A 159 -13.57 16.34 15.51
CA MET A 159 -15.01 16.17 15.76
C MET A 159 -15.63 17.52 16.09
N ASN A 160 -16.80 17.82 15.51
CA ASN A 160 -17.55 19.02 15.86
C ASN A 160 -18.24 18.81 17.21
N SER A 161 -18.54 19.90 17.93
CA SER A 161 -19.27 19.82 19.20
C SER A 161 -20.59 19.05 19.03
N GLY A 162 -20.88 18.13 19.96
CA GLY A 162 -22.07 17.28 19.95
C GLY A 162 -22.03 16.07 18.99
N GLN A 163 -20.97 15.91 18.19
CA GLN A 163 -20.81 14.70 17.37
C GLN A 163 -20.25 13.53 18.18
N SER A 164 -20.67 12.31 17.83
CA SER A 164 -20.07 11.06 18.32
C SER A 164 -19.46 10.28 17.16
N GLY A 165 -18.31 9.63 17.38
CA GLY A 165 -17.54 8.97 16.32
C GLY A 165 -16.03 9.12 16.51
N SER A 166 -15.29 9.23 15.41
CA SER A 166 -13.82 9.35 15.44
C SER A 166 -13.32 10.28 14.34
N ALA A 167 -12.29 11.09 14.62
CA ALA A 167 -11.56 11.86 13.61
C ALA A 167 -10.05 11.58 13.78
N ASN A 168 -9.40 11.08 12.74
CA ASN A 168 -7.98 10.78 12.75
C ASN A 168 -7.31 11.38 11.52
N ALA A 169 -6.25 12.16 11.74
CA ALA A 169 -5.48 12.79 10.68
C ALA A 169 -4.16 12.05 10.48
N TYR A 170 -3.83 11.72 9.23
CA TYR A 170 -2.64 10.95 8.88
C TYR A 170 -1.72 11.73 7.94
N GLU A 171 -0.45 11.84 8.35
CA GLU A 171 0.64 12.46 7.59
C GLU A 171 1.14 11.51 6.49
N TYR A 172 1.56 12.08 5.36
CA TYR A 172 2.18 11.34 4.27
C TYR A 172 3.49 10.66 4.72
N ASN A 173 3.62 9.35 4.49
CA ASN A 173 4.77 8.56 4.94
C ASN A 173 5.58 7.90 3.80
N GLY A 174 5.41 8.36 2.55
CA GLY A 174 6.25 7.96 1.41
C GLY A 174 5.94 6.59 0.79
N SER A 175 5.04 5.79 1.34
CA SER A 175 4.78 4.44 0.80
C SER A 175 3.35 3.92 0.93
N SER A 176 2.42 4.69 1.52
CA SER A 176 1.01 4.30 1.58
C SER A 176 0.11 5.55 1.61
N TYR A 177 -0.36 5.96 0.43
CA TYR A 177 -1.33 7.01 0.11
C TYR A 177 -1.67 8.03 1.21
N SER A 178 -1.30 9.30 1.03
CA SER A 178 -1.97 10.43 1.72
C SER A 178 -1.81 11.68 0.87
N CYS A 179 -2.93 12.24 0.40
CA CYS A 179 -3.06 13.49 -0.35
C CYS A 179 -1.96 13.77 -1.40
N PRO A 180 -1.77 12.86 -2.37
CA PRO A 180 -0.64 12.92 -3.33
C PRO A 180 -0.71 14.10 -4.31
N TYR A 181 -1.84 14.82 -4.33
CA TYR A 181 -2.08 15.97 -5.21
C TYR A 181 -2.01 17.30 -4.46
N ASP A 182 -1.75 17.27 -3.15
CA ASP A 182 -1.64 18.44 -2.31
C ASP A 182 -0.18 18.69 -1.95
N SER A 183 0.36 19.81 -2.42
CA SER A 183 1.73 20.23 -2.13
C SER A 183 1.87 20.93 -0.78
N ASP A 184 0.76 21.21 -0.09
CA ASP A 184 0.76 21.85 1.23
C ASP A 184 1.03 20.79 2.32
N PRO A 185 2.12 20.91 3.09
CA PRO A 185 2.46 19.96 4.17
C PRO A 185 1.44 19.93 5.32
N ASN A 186 0.52 20.91 5.38
CA ASN A 186 -0.59 20.94 6.33
C ASN A 186 -1.81 20.18 5.85
N VAL A 187 -1.86 19.69 4.60
CA VAL A 187 -2.97 18.88 4.07
C VAL A 187 -2.74 17.41 4.36
N TRP A 188 -3.58 16.84 5.22
CA TRP A 188 -3.46 15.48 5.73
C TRP A 188 -4.68 14.67 5.32
N CYS A 189 -4.53 13.34 5.28
CA CYS A 189 -5.66 12.48 5.07
C CYS A 189 -6.50 12.42 6.35
N CYS A 190 -7.70 13.01 6.31
CA CYS A 190 -8.64 12.96 7.43
C CYS A 190 -9.59 11.79 7.26
N VAL A 191 -9.43 10.77 8.10
CA VAL A 191 -10.41 9.69 8.24
C VAL A 191 -11.32 10.07 9.40
N LYS A 192 -12.48 10.64 9.05
CA LYS A 192 -13.50 11.04 10.02
C LYS A 192 -14.78 10.26 9.80
N ASP A 193 -15.22 9.59 10.86
CA ASP A 193 -16.48 8.87 10.94
C ASP A 193 -17.38 9.55 11.96
N VAL A 194 -18.66 9.73 11.62
CA VAL A 194 -19.67 10.34 12.50
C VAL A 194 -20.88 9.42 12.57
N ASN A 195 -21.33 9.12 13.79
CA ASN A 195 -22.58 8.40 14.01
C ASN A 195 -23.74 9.38 13.92
N VAL A 196 -24.74 9.05 13.11
CA VAL A 196 -25.97 9.83 12.97
C VAL A 196 -27.18 8.92 13.12
N TYR A 197 -28.33 9.49 13.48
CA TYR A 197 -29.59 8.77 13.44
C TYR A 197 -30.24 8.95 12.07
N ASP A 198 -30.47 7.85 11.37
CA ASP A 198 -31.19 7.81 10.09
C ASP A 198 -32.29 6.74 10.19
N ASN A 199 -33.54 7.12 9.87
CA ASN A 199 -34.73 6.26 9.97
C ASN A 199 -34.85 5.47 11.30
N GLY A 200 -34.59 6.14 12.43
CA GLY A 200 -34.72 5.56 13.77
C GLY A 200 -33.56 4.66 14.20
N LYS A 201 -32.49 4.53 13.41
CA LYS A 201 -31.31 3.70 13.72
C LYS A 201 -30.03 4.54 13.73
N SER A 202 -29.10 4.20 14.62
CA SER A 202 -27.74 4.77 14.59
C SER A 202 -26.95 4.17 13.42
N VAL A 203 -26.51 5.02 12.51
CA VAL A 203 -25.75 4.69 11.31
C VAL A 203 -24.43 5.44 11.33
N LYS A 204 -23.34 4.72 11.02
CA LYS A 204 -22.00 5.30 10.93
C LYS A 204 -21.76 5.81 9.51
N GLY A 205 -21.55 7.12 9.37
CA GLY A 205 -21.12 7.74 8.11
C GLY A 205 -19.63 8.05 8.09
N THR A 206 -19.07 8.22 6.89
CA THR A 206 -17.67 8.63 6.69
C THR A 206 -17.61 9.93 5.90
N CYS A 207 -16.75 10.85 6.31
CA CYS A 207 -16.52 12.12 5.63
C CYS A 207 -15.68 11.92 4.37
N LEU A 208 -16.26 12.16 3.20
CA LEU A 208 -15.58 12.11 1.91
C LEU A 208 -15.96 13.32 1.06
N ASN A 209 -15.26 13.51 -0.05
CA ASN A 209 -15.74 14.41 -1.10
C ASN A 209 -17.13 13.94 -1.58
N ILE A 210 -18.00 14.87 -1.94
CA ILE A 210 -19.34 14.59 -2.48
C ILE A 210 -19.28 13.70 -3.71
N ASN A 211 -18.23 13.86 -4.53
CA ASN A 211 -18.00 13.04 -5.72
C ASN A 211 -17.55 11.61 -5.38
N ASP A 212 -17.09 11.37 -4.16
CA ASP A 212 -16.65 10.06 -3.64
C ASP A 212 -17.71 9.40 -2.74
N CYS A 213 -18.85 10.06 -2.51
CA CYS A 213 -19.99 9.51 -1.77
C CYS A 213 -20.86 8.63 -2.69
N SER A 214 -21.17 7.41 -2.26
CA SER A 214 -22.05 6.48 -2.98
C SER A 214 -23.46 6.34 -2.36
N GLY A 215 -23.83 7.20 -1.42
CA GLY A 215 -25.06 7.11 -0.63
C GLY A 215 -25.58 8.46 -0.13
N LYS A 216 -26.56 8.45 0.80
CA LYS A 216 -27.15 9.67 1.36
C LYS A 216 -26.05 10.54 1.99
N THR A 217 -26.08 11.83 1.71
CA THR A 217 -25.13 12.78 2.27
C THR A 217 -25.77 13.63 3.36
N VAL A 218 -25.02 13.87 4.43
CA VAL A 218 -25.40 14.81 5.48
C VAL A 218 -24.45 16.02 5.43
N SER A 219 -25.02 17.20 5.30
CA SER A 219 -24.28 18.47 5.28
C SER A 219 -23.83 18.86 6.69
N ASN A 220 -22.76 19.67 6.77
CA ASN A 220 -22.25 20.28 8.01
C ASN A 220 -21.71 19.32 9.08
N ALA A 221 -21.58 18.03 8.76
CA ALA A 221 -21.01 17.04 9.67
C ALA A 221 -19.50 16.81 9.47
N CYS A 222 -18.94 17.27 8.35
CA CYS A 222 -17.57 16.99 7.93
C CYS A 222 -16.70 18.25 7.80
N PRO A 223 -15.37 18.10 7.91
CA PRO A 223 -14.44 19.21 7.79
C PRO A 223 -14.20 19.60 6.33
N GLY A 224 -13.65 20.80 6.13
CA GLY A 224 -13.38 21.32 4.78
C GLY A 224 -14.56 22.13 4.24
N SER A 225 -14.66 22.24 2.92
CA SER A 225 -15.70 23.03 2.28
C SER A 225 -17.02 22.27 2.11
N SER A 226 -17.99 22.93 1.46
CA SER A 226 -19.28 22.34 1.11
C SER A 226 -19.18 21.07 0.26
N ASN A 227 -18.04 20.80 -0.37
CA ASN A 227 -17.80 19.61 -1.17
C ASN A 227 -17.44 18.38 -0.33
N VAL A 228 -17.20 18.52 0.98
CA VAL A 228 -16.98 17.39 1.87
C VAL A 228 -18.26 17.14 2.65
N LYS A 229 -18.83 15.96 2.49
CA LYS A 229 -20.08 15.56 3.13
C LYS A 229 -19.90 14.29 3.93
N LEU A 230 -20.78 14.09 4.92
CA LEU A 230 -20.85 12.81 5.61
C LEU A 230 -21.63 11.85 4.72
N CYS A 231 -20.94 10.89 4.12
CA CYS A 231 -21.55 9.87 3.29
C CYS A 231 -22.05 8.74 4.19
N LEU A 232 -23.35 8.50 4.19
CA LEU A 232 -23.95 7.35 4.84
C LEU A 232 -23.89 6.13 3.91
N PRO A 233 -23.66 4.93 4.46
CA PRO A 233 -23.82 3.70 3.69
C PRO A 233 -25.26 3.61 3.20
N SER A 234 -25.44 3.34 1.90
CA SER A 234 -26.76 3.21 1.28
C SER A 234 -27.53 2.06 1.93
N THR A 235 -28.45 2.38 2.84
CA THR A 235 -29.43 1.42 3.34
C THR A 235 -30.41 1.17 2.21
N SER A 236 -30.38 -0.05 1.67
CA SER A 236 -31.33 -0.55 0.69
C SER A 236 -32.75 -0.53 1.25
N SER A 237 -33.49 0.54 0.95
CA SER A 237 -34.95 0.61 1.08
C SER A 237 -35.51 1.41 -0.10
N GLY A 238 -36.11 0.70 -1.06
CA GLY A 238 -37.22 1.12 -1.93
C GLY A 238 -37.21 2.48 -2.63
N SER A 239 -37.28 2.42 -3.97
CA SER A 239 -37.97 3.35 -4.89
C SER A 239 -37.18 4.54 -5.49
N SER A 240 -36.71 4.27 -6.71
CA SER A 240 -36.80 5.09 -7.94
C SER A 240 -36.62 6.61 -7.88
N SER A 241 -35.58 7.11 -8.55
CA SER A 241 -35.63 7.85 -9.84
C SER A 241 -34.45 8.80 -10.00
N GLY A 242 -33.94 8.95 -11.24
CA GLY A 242 -32.95 9.96 -11.62
C GLY A 242 -31.57 9.38 -11.95
N GLY A 243 -31.30 9.21 -13.25
CA GLY A 243 -30.04 8.67 -13.75
C GLY A 243 -28.84 9.58 -13.48
N SER A 244 -27.75 8.96 -13.05
CA SER A 244 -26.38 9.40 -13.30
C SER A 244 -25.44 8.22 -13.03
N SER A 245 -24.44 8.06 -13.89
CA SER A 245 -23.54 6.91 -14.02
C SER A 245 -23.05 6.33 -12.69
N GLY A 246 -23.58 5.17 -12.30
CA GLY A 246 -23.25 4.50 -11.05
C GLY A 246 -22.06 3.56 -11.22
N SER A 247 -20.85 4.02 -10.89
CA SER A 247 -19.71 3.10 -10.78
C SER A 247 -19.87 2.21 -9.55
N ILE A 248 -19.61 0.91 -9.73
CA ILE A 248 -19.59 -0.11 -8.68
C ILE A 248 -18.16 -0.62 -8.57
N THR A 249 -17.64 -0.77 -7.36
CA THR A 249 -16.37 -1.47 -7.12
C THR A 249 -16.50 -2.27 -5.84
N ILE A 250 -16.34 -3.58 -5.96
CA ILE A 250 -16.37 -4.51 -4.84
C ILE A 250 -14.93 -4.77 -4.42
N ASN A 251 -14.68 -4.73 -3.11
CA ASN A 251 -13.36 -5.05 -2.57
C ASN A 251 -13.14 -6.57 -2.65
N SER A 252 -12.36 -7.01 -3.65
CA SER A 252 -11.81 -8.35 -3.77
C SER A 252 -10.31 -8.27 -4.04
N THR A 253 -9.59 -9.36 -3.76
CA THR A 253 -8.14 -9.44 -4.00
C THR A 253 -7.91 -10.35 -5.20
N ARG A 254 -7.24 -9.83 -6.23
CA ARG A 254 -6.83 -10.63 -7.39
C ARG A 254 -6.02 -11.85 -6.97
N ILE A 255 -6.47 -13.04 -7.38
CA ILE A 255 -5.73 -14.30 -7.21
C ILE A 255 -5.03 -14.65 -8.52
N ALA A 256 -3.70 -14.48 -8.57
CA ALA A 256 -2.90 -14.74 -9.77
C ALA A 256 -2.62 -16.24 -9.95
N GLN A 257 -2.80 -16.79 -11.16
CA GLN A 257 -2.64 -18.23 -11.36
C GLN A 257 -1.17 -18.70 -11.33
N CYS A 258 -0.22 -17.83 -11.68
CA CYS A 258 1.22 -18.09 -11.63
C CYS A 258 1.94 -17.47 -10.42
N ASP A 259 1.22 -17.27 -9.31
CA ASP A 259 1.85 -16.87 -8.05
C ASP A 259 2.81 -17.97 -7.54
N SER A 260 3.98 -17.60 -7.05
CA SER A 260 5.00 -18.55 -6.57
C SER A 260 4.51 -19.45 -5.42
N LYS A 261 3.47 -19.04 -4.68
CA LYS A 261 2.94 -19.81 -3.54
C LYS A 261 2.15 -21.04 -3.94
N TRP A 262 1.48 -21.03 -5.09
CA TRP A 262 0.58 -22.11 -5.53
C TRP A 262 0.66 -22.45 -7.02
N GLY A 263 1.34 -21.65 -7.84
CA GLY A 263 1.34 -21.80 -9.29
C GLY A 263 1.88 -23.15 -9.78
N SER A 264 2.81 -23.76 -9.04
CA SER A 264 3.36 -25.09 -9.33
C SER A 264 2.53 -26.26 -8.77
N PHE A 265 1.43 -25.97 -8.06
CA PHE A 265 0.56 -27.01 -7.51
C PHE A 265 -0.20 -27.72 -8.62
N TYR A 266 -0.07 -29.04 -8.69
CA TYR A 266 -0.86 -29.90 -9.58
C TYR A 266 -2.22 -30.16 -8.96
N TYR A 267 -3.27 -29.78 -9.68
CA TYR A 267 -4.64 -30.09 -9.30
C TYR A 267 -5.17 -31.16 -10.26
N ASP A 268 -5.87 -32.15 -9.69
CA ASP A 268 -6.37 -33.33 -10.41
C ASP A 268 -5.28 -34.25 -11.00
N ASN A 269 -5.69 -35.41 -11.53
CA ASN A 269 -4.83 -36.44 -12.09
C ASN A 269 -4.55 -36.24 -13.60
N CYS A 270 -4.40 -34.99 -14.07
CA CYS A 270 -4.04 -34.72 -15.47
C CYS A 270 -2.62 -34.21 -15.65
N SER A 271 -2.03 -34.60 -16.79
CA SER A 271 -0.65 -34.27 -17.13
C SER A 271 -0.51 -32.77 -17.42
N GLY A 272 0.25 -32.06 -16.57
CA GLY A 272 0.53 -30.63 -16.76
C GLY A 272 -0.50 -29.66 -16.17
N CYS A 273 -1.52 -30.17 -15.46
CA CYS A 273 -2.57 -29.40 -14.80
C CYS A 273 -2.08 -28.68 -13.52
N THR A 274 -1.15 -27.76 -13.70
CA THR A 274 -0.75 -26.85 -12.62
C THR A 274 -1.69 -25.65 -12.56
N ILE A 275 -1.81 -25.03 -11.38
CA ILE A 275 -2.58 -23.79 -11.24
C ILE A 275 -2.07 -22.72 -12.22
N CYS A 276 -0.77 -22.61 -12.44
CA CYS A 276 -0.22 -21.63 -13.38
C CYS A 276 -0.63 -21.90 -14.83
N ASN A 277 -0.66 -23.15 -15.27
CA ASN A 277 -0.96 -23.47 -16.68
C ASN A 277 -2.47 -23.42 -16.98
N TRP A 278 -3.32 -23.87 -16.05
CA TRP A 278 -4.74 -24.13 -16.34
C TRP A 278 -5.72 -23.60 -15.27
N GLY A 279 -5.22 -23.04 -14.17
CA GLY A 279 -6.01 -22.71 -12.98
C GLY A 279 -6.81 -21.41 -13.02
N CYS A 280 -7.10 -20.83 -14.19
CA CYS A 280 -7.83 -19.56 -14.30
C CYS A 280 -9.21 -19.61 -13.61
N LEU A 281 -9.95 -20.71 -13.78
CA LEU A 281 -11.25 -20.92 -13.13
C LEU A 281 -11.10 -21.12 -11.61
N ILE A 282 -10.12 -21.90 -11.18
CA ILE A 282 -9.85 -22.16 -9.75
C ILE A 282 -9.54 -20.85 -9.02
N CYS A 283 -8.69 -20.01 -9.61
CA CYS A 283 -8.34 -18.70 -9.06
C CYS A 283 -9.55 -17.78 -9.00
N SER A 284 -10.37 -17.76 -10.06
CA SER A 284 -11.59 -16.94 -10.12
C SER A 284 -12.64 -17.37 -9.08
N LEU A 285 -12.85 -18.68 -8.90
CA LEU A 285 -13.72 -19.23 -7.87
C LEU A 285 -13.18 -18.94 -6.46
N THR A 286 -11.87 -19.04 -6.26
CA THR A 286 -11.23 -18.76 -4.97
C THR A 286 -11.40 -17.30 -4.57
N GLU A 287 -11.18 -16.37 -5.50
CA GLU A 287 -11.39 -14.94 -5.26
C GLU A 287 -12.85 -14.64 -4.90
N ALA A 288 -13.80 -15.15 -5.69
CA ALA A 288 -15.22 -14.94 -5.42
C ALA A 288 -15.65 -15.56 -4.08
N TYR A 289 -15.19 -16.78 -3.78
CA TYR A 289 -15.44 -17.44 -2.50
C TYR A 289 -14.91 -16.61 -1.32
N ASN A 290 -13.69 -16.10 -1.43
CA ASN A 290 -13.07 -15.26 -0.40
C ASN A 290 -13.84 -13.96 -0.19
N GLN A 291 -14.28 -13.31 -1.27
CA GLN A 291 -15.05 -12.07 -1.19
C GLN A 291 -16.42 -12.29 -0.53
N ILE A 292 -17.14 -13.33 -0.94
CA ILE A 292 -18.49 -13.65 -0.43
C ILE A 292 -18.45 -14.06 1.04
N ASN A 293 -17.45 -14.85 1.45
CA ASN A 293 -17.41 -15.46 2.77
C ASN A 293 -16.45 -14.76 3.75
N GLY A 294 -15.80 -13.67 3.34
CA GLY A 294 -14.78 -12.99 4.15
C GLY A 294 -13.59 -13.90 4.50
N LYS A 295 -13.16 -14.74 3.56
CA LYS A 295 -12.08 -15.73 3.74
C LYS A 295 -10.79 -15.29 3.05
N SER A 296 -9.72 -16.05 3.28
CA SER A 296 -8.40 -15.86 2.65
C SER A 296 -7.82 -17.20 2.24
N GLU A 297 -8.64 -18.02 1.57
CA GLU A 297 -8.22 -19.29 0.98
C GLU A 297 -7.29 -19.05 -0.22
N THR A 298 -6.46 -20.03 -0.53
CA THR A 298 -5.63 -20.08 -1.73
C THR A 298 -6.22 -21.08 -2.72
N PRO A 299 -5.90 -21.01 -4.03
CA PRO A 299 -6.31 -22.03 -5.00
C PRO A 299 -5.96 -23.45 -4.55
N GLN A 300 -4.75 -23.61 -4.01
CA GLN A 300 -4.28 -24.89 -3.48
C GLN A 300 -5.13 -25.39 -2.29
N THR A 301 -5.47 -24.52 -1.33
CA THR A 301 -6.30 -24.94 -0.18
C THR A 301 -7.74 -25.26 -0.60
N MET A 302 -8.29 -24.54 -1.57
CA MET A 302 -9.60 -24.85 -2.16
C MET A 302 -9.64 -26.24 -2.81
N CYS A 303 -8.56 -26.64 -3.51
CA CYS A 303 -8.41 -27.97 -4.10
C CYS A 303 -8.18 -29.06 -3.04
N ASN A 304 -7.20 -28.87 -2.13
CA ASN A 304 -6.86 -29.86 -1.10
C ASN A 304 -8.04 -30.17 -0.18
N ASN A 305 -8.84 -29.15 0.17
CA ASN A 305 -10.02 -29.31 1.01
C ASN A 305 -11.26 -29.77 0.22
N LYS A 306 -11.11 -30.15 -1.06
CA LYS A 306 -12.18 -30.61 -1.95
C LYS A 306 -13.38 -29.66 -2.02
N LYS A 307 -13.14 -28.35 -1.84
CA LYS A 307 -14.16 -27.32 -2.06
C LYS A 307 -14.43 -27.19 -3.56
N ILE A 308 -13.35 -27.21 -4.34
CA ILE A 308 -13.37 -27.35 -5.80
C ILE A 308 -13.02 -28.80 -6.12
N THR A 309 -13.92 -29.47 -6.85
CA THR A 309 -13.73 -30.85 -7.33
C THR A 309 -13.70 -30.87 -8.85
N PHE A 310 -13.10 -31.92 -9.41
CA PHE A 310 -12.82 -32.02 -10.84
C PHE A 310 -13.46 -33.29 -11.42
N VAL A 311 -13.75 -33.23 -12.71
CA VAL A 311 -14.13 -34.37 -13.57
C VAL A 311 -13.13 -34.45 -14.71
N ASN A 312 -12.88 -35.67 -15.21
CA ASN A 312 -12.14 -35.99 -16.44
C ASN A 312 -11.13 -34.92 -16.90
N GLU A 313 -9.89 -35.02 -16.43
CA GLU A 313 -8.75 -34.23 -16.92
C GLU A 313 -8.74 -32.73 -16.55
N GLY A 314 -9.11 -32.39 -15.31
CA GLY A 314 -8.89 -31.05 -14.75
C GLY A 314 -10.06 -30.07 -14.94
N ASP A 315 -11.16 -30.50 -15.53
CA ASP A 315 -12.39 -29.70 -15.62
C ASP A 315 -13.08 -29.63 -14.27
N VAL A 316 -13.50 -28.43 -13.85
CA VAL A 316 -14.24 -28.28 -12.59
C VAL A 316 -15.62 -28.92 -12.71
N ASP A 317 -15.90 -29.85 -11.79
CA ASP A 317 -17.19 -30.52 -11.64
C ASP A 317 -18.31 -29.50 -11.47
N GLY A 318 -19.41 -29.66 -12.22
CA GLY A 318 -20.59 -28.79 -12.13
C GLY A 318 -21.19 -28.72 -10.72
N ALA A 319 -21.07 -29.76 -9.90
CA ALA A 319 -21.52 -29.74 -8.51
C ALA A 319 -20.72 -28.76 -7.62
N THR A 320 -19.48 -28.41 -8.03
CA THR A 320 -18.67 -27.40 -7.35
C THR A 320 -19.39 -26.06 -7.29
N TYR A 321 -20.04 -25.63 -8.38
CA TYR A 321 -20.70 -24.33 -8.42
C TYR A 321 -21.80 -24.24 -7.36
N SER A 322 -22.70 -25.22 -7.32
CA SER A 322 -23.78 -25.27 -6.34
C SER A 322 -23.26 -25.34 -4.90
N ARG A 323 -22.22 -26.14 -4.64
CA ARG A 323 -21.60 -26.25 -3.31
C ARG A 323 -20.97 -24.94 -2.83
N LEU A 324 -20.51 -24.09 -3.76
CA LEU A 324 -20.00 -22.75 -3.47
C LEU A 324 -21.09 -21.67 -3.52
N GLY A 325 -22.35 -22.04 -3.77
CA GLY A 325 -23.50 -21.12 -3.82
C GLY A 325 -23.68 -20.39 -5.16
N PHE A 326 -23.07 -20.89 -6.24
CA PHE A 326 -23.18 -20.30 -7.57
C PHE A 326 -24.18 -21.03 -8.46
N THR A 327 -24.90 -20.24 -9.26
CA THR A 327 -25.67 -20.70 -10.42
C THR A 327 -24.93 -20.32 -11.70
N LYS A 328 -24.75 -21.29 -12.60
CA LYS A 328 -24.09 -21.09 -13.89
C LYS A 328 -25.09 -20.58 -14.93
N TYR A 329 -24.71 -19.53 -15.65
CA TYR A 329 -25.46 -18.97 -16.78
C TYR A 329 -24.62 -19.00 -18.05
N SER A 330 -25.12 -19.65 -19.09
CA SER A 330 -24.53 -19.61 -20.43
C SER A 330 -25.01 -18.37 -21.18
N ASN A 331 -24.09 -17.69 -21.87
CA ASN A 331 -24.33 -16.44 -22.61
C ASN A 331 -25.12 -15.40 -21.80
N PRO A 332 -24.63 -15.00 -20.62
CA PRO A 332 -25.35 -14.10 -19.73
C PRO A 332 -25.53 -12.72 -20.35
N SER A 333 -26.68 -12.10 -20.09
CA SER A 333 -26.85 -10.66 -20.35
C SER A 333 -25.92 -9.85 -19.45
N LEU A 334 -25.43 -8.70 -19.92
CA LEU A 334 -24.66 -7.78 -19.08
C LEU A 334 -25.46 -7.29 -17.87
N SER A 335 -26.79 -7.20 -17.99
CA SER A 335 -27.69 -6.89 -16.88
C SER A 335 -27.62 -7.92 -15.76
N THR A 336 -27.43 -9.21 -16.10
CA THR A 336 -27.25 -10.28 -15.10
C THR A 336 -25.99 -10.04 -14.27
N VAL A 337 -24.86 -9.75 -14.93
CA VAL A 337 -23.59 -9.46 -14.27
C VAL A 337 -23.70 -8.18 -13.43
N TYR A 338 -24.24 -7.11 -14.00
CA TYR A 338 -24.44 -5.83 -13.31
C TYR A 338 -25.33 -5.96 -12.07
N ASN A 339 -26.42 -6.73 -12.15
CA ASN A 339 -27.31 -6.98 -11.02
C ASN A 339 -26.62 -7.75 -9.89
N SER A 340 -25.70 -8.66 -10.19
CA SER A 340 -24.88 -9.32 -9.16
C SER A 340 -23.93 -8.33 -8.48
N LEU A 341 -23.29 -7.44 -9.26
CA LEU A 341 -22.43 -6.40 -8.70
C LEU A 341 -23.21 -5.45 -7.79
N LYS A 342 -24.44 -5.07 -8.16
CA LYS A 342 -25.33 -4.26 -7.31
C LYS A 342 -25.68 -4.95 -5.98
N LYS A 343 -25.70 -6.28 -5.95
CA LYS A 343 -25.89 -7.06 -4.72
C LYS A 343 -24.61 -7.17 -3.87
N GLY A 344 -23.49 -6.62 -4.35
CA GLY A 344 -22.20 -6.66 -3.64
C GLY A 344 -21.42 -7.96 -3.85
N TYR A 345 -21.73 -8.72 -4.91
CA TYR A 345 -21.04 -9.97 -5.22
C TYR A 345 -20.25 -9.86 -6.51
N VAL A 346 -18.96 -10.22 -6.44
CA VAL A 346 -18.12 -10.37 -7.64
C VAL A 346 -18.58 -11.57 -8.48
N VAL A 347 -18.29 -11.54 -9.78
CA VAL A 347 -18.81 -12.53 -10.74
C VAL A 347 -17.65 -13.21 -11.47
N PRO A 348 -17.39 -14.51 -11.25
CA PRO A 348 -16.58 -15.29 -12.17
C PRO A 348 -17.22 -15.29 -13.56
N PHE A 349 -16.45 -14.87 -14.57
CA PHE A 349 -16.87 -14.73 -15.95
C PHE A 349 -15.88 -15.43 -16.87
N GLY A 350 -16.38 -16.36 -17.67
CA GLY A 350 -15.62 -17.13 -18.64
C GLY A 350 -15.96 -16.72 -20.06
N SER A 351 -14.94 -16.72 -20.92
CA SER A 351 -15.09 -16.63 -22.36
C SER A 351 -14.37 -17.80 -23.02
N SER A 352 -14.95 -18.36 -24.06
CA SER A 352 -14.34 -19.40 -24.85
C SER A 352 -14.50 -19.17 -26.35
N LYS A 353 -13.51 -19.63 -27.10
CA LYS A 353 -13.53 -19.86 -28.54
C LYS A 353 -12.96 -21.28 -28.79
N PRO A 354 -13.14 -21.87 -29.98
CA PRO A 354 -12.61 -23.21 -30.26
C PRO A 354 -11.12 -23.34 -29.87
N GLY A 355 -10.81 -24.31 -29.01
CA GLY A 355 -9.45 -24.59 -28.52
C GLY A 355 -8.88 -23.59 -27.50
N ASN A 356 -9.65 -22.59 -27.05
CA ASN A 356 -9.14 -21.63 -26.07
C ASN A 356 -10.24 -21.08 -25.15
N GLN A 357 -10.05 -21.22 -23.84
CA GLN A 357 -10.97 -20.76 -22.80
C GLN A 357 -10.21 -20.02 -21.71
N HIS A 358 -10.82 -18.99 -21.13
CA HIS A 358 -10.26 -18.29 -20.00
C HIS A 358 -11.33 -17.73 -19.07
N TRP A 359 -11.01 -17.67 -17.78
CA TRP A 359 -11.88 -17.15 -16.73
C TRP A 359 -11.24 -15.97 -16.00
N VAL A 360 -12.08 -15.01 -15.64
CA VAL A 360 -11.73 -13.80 -14.89
C VAL A 360 -12.78 -13.53 -13.81
N VAL A 361 -12.53 -12.57 -12.93
CA VAL A 361 -13.51 -12.11 -11.95
C VAL A 361 -13.90 -10.67 -12.27
N VAL A 362 -15.19 -10.43 -12.52
CA VAL A 362 -15.74 -9.09 -12.61
C VAL A 362 -15.97 -8.57 -11.20
N TYR A 363 -15.22 -7.54 -10.82
CA TYR A 363 -15.29 -6.95 -9.47
C TYR A 363 -15.94 -5.56 -9.46
N GLY A 364 -16.17 -4.97 -10.63
CA GLY A 364 -16.70 -3.62 -10.71
C GLY A 364 -17.33 -3.28 -12.04
N PHE A 365 -17.97 -2.13 -12.05
CA PHE A 365 -18.60 -1.51 -13.20
C PHE A 365 -18.26 -0.01 -13.19
N ASN A 366 -17.91 0.56 -14.33
CA ASN A 366 -17.62 1.97 -14.50
C ASN A 366 -18.13 2.42 -15.88
N GLY A 367 -19.42 2.67 -15.97
CA GLY A 367 -20.09 3.05 -17.22
C GLY A 367 -21.51 3.54 -17.00
N ASP A 368 -22.31 3.54 -18.07
CA ASP A 368 -23.72 3.93 -18.02
C ASP A 368 -24.60 2.70 -17.69
N PRO A 369 -25.27 2.67 -16.53
CA PRO A 369 -26.13 1.54 -16.15
C PRO A 369 -27.35 1.35 -17.06
N ASN A 370 -27.69 2.33 -17.90
CA ASN A 370 -28.77 2.23 -18.89
C ASN A 370 -28.27 1.73 -20.25
N ASN A 371 -26.95 1.67 -20.46
CA ASN A 371 -26.32 1.25 -21.71
C ASN A 371 -25.07 0.42 -21.42
N LEU A 372 -25.29 -0.80 -20.93
CA LEU A 372 -24.22 -1.68 -20.48
C LEU A 372 -23.35 -2.14 -21.65
N LYS A 373 -22.03 -1.95 -21.52
CA LYS A 373 -21.03 -2.45 -22.47
C LYS A 373 -19.98 -3.28 -21.77
N TYR A 374 -19.37 -4.24 -22.45
CA TYR A 374 -18.28 -5.06 -21.89
C TYR A 374 -17.08 -4.23 -21.43
N SER A 375 -16.80 -3.09 -22.07
CA SER A 375 -15.74 -2.15 -21.69
C SER A 375 -15.91 -1.58 -20.28
N ASP A 376 -17.15 -1.55 -19.77
CA ASP A 376 -17.50 -0.88 -18.54
C ASP A 376 -17.31 -1.81 -17.32
N PHE A 377 -17.18 -3.12 -17.52
CA PHE A 377 -17.02 -4.10 -16.45
C PHE A 377 -15.54 -4.33 -16.14
N LEU A 378 -15.12 -3.96 -14.94
CA LEU A 378 -13.75 -4.07 -14.46
C LEU A 378 -13.46 -5.52 -14.02
N ILE A 379 -12.27 -6.02 -14.37
CA ILE A 379 -11.90 -7.42 -14.10
C ILE A 379 -10.58 -7.58 -13.35
N HIS A 380 -10.52 -8.62 -12.53
CA HIS A 380 -9.29 -9.25 -12.12
C HIS A 380 -9.08 -10.49 -12.99
N ASP A 381 -7.96 -10.49 -13.70
CA ASP A 381 -7.59 -11.59 -14.57
C ASP A 381 -6.46 -12.42 -13.95
N PRO A 382 -6.69 -13.70 -13.58
CA PRO A 382 -5.66 -14.55 -12.99
C PRO A 382 -4.43 -14.75 -13.89
N GLY A 383 -4.59 -14.73 -15.21
CA GLY A 383 -3.56 -15.05 -16.20
C GLY A 383 -2.83 -13.84 -16.77
N SER A 384 -3.33 -12.62 -16.56
CA SER A 384 -2.69 -11.39 -17.05
C SER A 384 -2.85 -10.22 -16.09
N SER A 385 -1.85 -9.33 -16.03
CA SER A 385 -1.96 -8.02 -15.39
C SER A 385 -2.41 -6.91 -16.35
N ASN A 386 -2.46 -7.20 -17.65
CA ASN A 386 -2.68 -6.19 -18.69
C ASN A 386 -4.15 -6.08 -19.14
N ARG A 387 -4.98 -7.09 -18.85
CA ARG A 387 -6.42 -7.05 -19.12
C ARG A 387 -7.16 -6.45 -17.93
N SER A 388 -7.91 -5.36 -18.18
CA SER A 388 -8.55 -4.56 -17.12
C SER A 388 -10.08 -4.52 -17.20
N ASN A 389 -10.67 -4.88 -18.33
CA ASN A 389 -12.12 -4.98 -18.50
C ASN A 389 -12.55 -6.20 -19.34
N LEU A 390 -13.86 -6.51 -19.38
CA LEU A 390 -14.37 -7.66 -20.14
C LEU A 390 -14.13 -7.52 -21.64
N GLN A 391 -14.11 -6.32 -22.22
CA GLN A 391 -13.82 -6.16 -23.65
C GLN A 391 -12.41 -6.69 -23.98
N HIS A 392 -11.42 -6.45 -23.12
CA HIS A 392 -10.07 -6.98 -23.31
C HIS A 392 -10.06 -8.52 -23.26
N LEU A 393 -10.86 -9.15 -22.40
CA LEU A 393 -11.02 -10.61 -22.39
C LEU A 393 -11.62 -11.11 -23.72
N LEU A 394 -12.70 -10.47 -24.18
CA LEU A 394 -13.41 -10.93 -25.37
C LEU A 394 -12.56 -10.77 -26.65
N ASN A 395 -11.72 -9.75 -26.73
CA ASN A 395 -10.80 -9.58 -27.86
C ASN A 395 -9.87 -10.81 -28.04
N ASP A 396 -9.50 -11.47 -26.94
CA ASP A 396 -8.56 -12.59 -26.96
C ASP A 396 -9.28 -13.95 -26.99
N TYR A 397 -10.43 -14.08 -26.32
CA TYR A 397 -11.09 -15.36 -26.02
C TYR A 397 -12.53 -15.48 -26.54
N TYR A 398 -12.96 -14.62 -27.45
CA TYR A 398 -14.28 -14.68 -28.06
C TYR A 398 -14.22 -14.49 -29.59
N ASN A 399 -15.10 -15.20 -30.31
CA ASN A 399 -15.34 -15.00 -31.73
C ASN A 399 -16.78 -15.44 -32.08
N SER A 400 -17.14 -15.46 -33.37
CA SER A 400 -18.48 -15.85 -33.83
C SER A 400 -18.90 -17.29 -33.49
N SER A 401 -17.95 -18.15 -33.12
CA SER A 401 -18.19 -19.53 -32.69
C SER A 401 -17.93 -19.73 -31.19
N GLY A 402 -17.71 -18.64 -30.46
CA GLY A 402 -17.40 -18.64 -29.04
C GLY A 402 -18.64 -18.59 -28.16
N SER A 403 -18.44 -18.79 -26.86
CA SER A 403 -19.48 -18.67 -25.84
C SER A 403 -18.98 -17.90 -24.64
N THR A 404 -19.89 -17.24 -23.93
CA THR A 404 -19.59 -16.66 -22.62
C THR A 404 -20.33 -17.41 -21.54
N THR A 405 -19.83 -17.40 -20.32
CA THR A 405 -20.47 -18.02 -19.15
C THR A 405 -20.20 -17.17 -17.93
N CYS A 406 -21.16 -17.04 -17.01
CA CYS A 406 -20.88 -16.47 -15.70
C CYS A 406 -21.43 -17.34 -14.57
N LEU A 407 -20.86 -17.16 -13.38
CA LEU A 407 -21.31 -17.79 -12.14
C LEU A 407 -21.89 -16.71 -11.24
N ILE A 408 -23.19 -16.76 -10.98
CA ILE A 408 -23.90 -15.77 -10.15
C ILE A 408 -24.14 -16.38 -8.78
N TYR A 409 -23.76 -15.66 -7.72
CA TYR A 409 -24.03 -16.11 -6.36
C TYR A 409 -25.52 -15.98 -6.06
N SER A 410 -26.13 -17.09 -5.67
CA SER A 410 -27.54 -17.21 -5.35
C SER A 410 -27.64 -17.49 -3.84
N ASN A 411 -28.11 -16.50 -3.08
CA ASN A 411 -28.47 -16.68 -1.67
C ASN A 411 -29.98 -16.70 -1.54
#